data_AF-A0A503TMV6-F1
#
_entry.id   AF-A0A503TMV6-F1
#
_cell.length_a   1.000
_cell.length_b   1.000
_cell.length_c   1.000
_cell.angle_alpha   90.00
_cell.angle_beta   90.00
_cell.angle_gamma   90.00
#
_symmetry.space_group_name_H-M   'P 1'
#
loop_
_entity.id
_entity.type
_entity.pdbx_description
1 polymer ?
#
loop_
_entity_poly.entity_id
_entity_poly.type
_entity_poly.pdbx_seq_one_letter_code
_entity_poly.pdbx_strand_id
1 'polypeptide(L)'
;MLRKLLYGCGVCAAALLAFSVSAEAKRARCFTSDDGYFACAYRAIDDAGSFRISAPGYPTYVLEIDGPGFAYGYVNLGRRNVPLPGQFVRSRDDGACWNNPQTNTKLCAW
;
A
#
# COMPACT_ATOMS: atom_id res chain seq x y z
N MET A 1 -45.69 -31.08 -43.02
CA MET A 1 -44.92 -32.28 -42.63
C MET A 1 -44.31 -32.03 -41.26
N LEU A 2 -44.79 -32.75 -40.25
CA LEU A 2 -44.43 -32.65 -38.83
C LEU A 2 -43.37 -33.71 -38.51
N ARG A 3 -42.16 -33.29 -38.11
CA ARG A 3 -41.05 -34.12 -37.56
C ARG A 3 -39.92 -33.14 -37.21
N LYS A 4 -39.40 -32.98 -35.99
CA LYS A 4 -39.34 -33.82 -34.79
C LYS A 4 -39.41 -32.92 -33.55
N LEU A 5 -40.38 -33.15 -32.66
CA LEU A 5 -40.26 -32.86 -31.23
C LEU A 5 -39.52 -34.03 -30.59
N LEU A 6 -38.34 -33.79 -30.03
CA LEU A 6 -37.72 -34.61 -28.97
C LEU A 6 -36.89 -33.63 -28.11
N TYR A 7 -37.48 -33.14 -27.01
CA TYR A 7 -37.21 -33.63 -25.66
C TYR A 7 -35.74 -33.47 -25.25
N GLY A 8 -35.48 -32.44 -24.44
CA GLY A 8 -34.26 -32.28 -23.67
C GLY A 8 -34.55 -31.41 -22.46
N CYS A 9 -34.57 -32.05 -21.29
CA CYS A 9 -34.56 -31.53 -19.91
C CYS A 9 -34.07 -30.08 -19.79
N GLY A 10 -34.67 -29.18 -19.02
CA GLY A 10 -35.08 -29.37 -17.63
C GLY A 10 -34.47 -28.23 -16.82
N VAL A 11 -35.34 -27.32 -16.35
CA VAL A 11 -35.37 -26.60 -15.06
C VAL A 11 -34.03 -26.09 -14.44
N CYS A 12 -34.11 -24.85 -13.93
CA CYS A 12 -33.20 -24.12 -13.02
C CYS A 12 -32.04 -23.32 -13.65
N ALA A 13 -32.38 -22.15 -14.20
CA ALA A 13 -31.47 -20.99 -14.15
C ALA A 13 -31.35 -20.52 -12.69
N ALA A 14 -30.52 -21.22 -11.90
CA ALA A 14 -30.16 -20.77 -10.55
C ALA A 14 -29.35 -19.48 -10.66
N ALA A 15 -29.90 -18.40 -10.12
CA ALA A 15 -29.22 -17.11 -10.00
C ALA A 15 -27.90 -17.30 -9.24
N LEU A 16 -26.78 -17.21 -9.95
CA LEU A 16 -25.45 -17.12 -9.37
C LEU A 16 -25.33 -15.73 -8.71
N LEU A 17 -25.79 -15.62 -7.47
CA LEU A 17 -25.44 -14.52 -6.58
C LEU A 17 -23.93 -14.60 -6.33
N ALA A 18 -23.16 -13.87 -7.14
CA ALA A 18 -21.75 -13.69 -6.94
C ALA A 18 -21.55 -12.93 -5.61
N PHE A 19 -21.27 -13.67 -4.55
CA PHE A 19 -20.76 -13.11 -3.30
C PHE A 19 -19.37 -12.54 -3.59
N SER A 20 -19.31 -11.26 -3.96
CA SER A 20 -18.06 -10.50 -4.02
C SER A 20 -17.54 -10.34 -2.59
N VAL A 21 -16.75 -11.31 -2.13
CA VAL A 21 -15.91 -11.14 -0.95
C VAL A 21 -14.89 -10.06 -1.25
N SER A 22 -15.06 -8.89 -0.64
CA SER A 22 -14.05 -7.84 -0.67
C SER A 22 -12.77 -8.41 -0.05
N ALA A 23 -11.72 -8.57 -0.84
CA ALA A 23 -10.40 -8.91 -0.32
C ALA A 23 -9.87 -7.70 0.47
N GLU A 24 -10.05 -7.70 1.79
CA GLU A 24 -9.36 -6.75 2.66
C GLU A 24 -7.89 -7.18 2.73
N ALA A 25 -7.02 -6.45 2.03
CA ALA A 25 -5.59 -6.67 2.14
C ALA A 25 -5.17 -6.54 3.62
N LYS A 26 -4.36 -7.50 4.10
CA LYS A 26 -3.79 -7.45 5.44
C LYS A 26 -3.18 -6.07 5.67
N ARG A 27 -3.57 -5.39 6.77
CA ARG A 27 -3.00 -4.08 7.11
C ARG A 27 -1.49 -4.21 7.27
N ALA A 28 -0.78 -3.28 6.64
CA ALA A 28 0.66 -3.19 6.75
C ALA A 28 1.05 -2.87 8.19
N ARG A 29 2.26 -3.27 8.56
CA ARG A 29 2.94 -2.78 9.74
C ARG A 29 3.98 -1.77 9.29
N CYS A 30 4.08 -0.68 10.03
CA CYS A 30 5.03 0.39 9.76
C CYS A 30 5.94 0.63 10.96
N PHE A 31 7.07 1.25 10.67
CA PHE A 31 7.98 1.80 11.66
C PHE A 31 8.48 3.17 11.22
N THR A 32 8.47 4.15 12.11
CA THR A 32 9.26 5.38 11.97
C THR A 32 10.18 5.52 13.18
N SER A 33 11.32 6.18 13.03
CA SER A 33 12.20 6.47 14.19
C SER A 33 11.48 7.28 15.28
N ASP A 34 10.50 8.10 14.90
CA ASP A 34 9.78 8.99 15.81
C ASP A 34 8.60 8.30 16.52
N ASP A 35 7.91 7.39 15.84
CA ASP A 35 6.66 6.77 16.31
C ASP A 35 6.83 5.31 16.77
N GLY A 36 7.96 4.68 16.46
CA GLY A 36 8.16 3.26 16.66
C GLY A 36 7.25 2.42 15.76
N TYR A 37 6.82 1.25 16.24
CA TYR A 37 5.99 0.31 15.47
C TYR A 37 4.50 0.64 15.57
N PHE A 38 3.80 0.66 14.44
CA PHE A 38 2.35 0.88 14.40
C PHE A 38 1.67 0.15 13.24
N ALA A 39 0.36 -0.09 13.38
CA ALA A 39 -0.47 -0.59 12.28
C ALA A 39 -0.79 0.58 11.33
N CYS A 40 -0.61 0.38 10.03
CA CYS A 40 -0.73 1.45 9.05
C CYS A 40 -1.44 1.00 7.77
N ALA A 41 -1.93 1.98 7.01
CA ALA A 41 -2.30 1.83 5.63
C ALA A 41 -1.10 2.22 4.75
N TYR A 42 -0.54 1.24 4.06
CA TYR A 42 0.46 1.43 3.02
C TYR A 42 -0.21 1.60 1.66
N ARG A 43 0.28 2.53 0.84
CA ARG A 43 -0.16 2.69 -0.54
C ARG A 43 1.01 3.10 -1.43
N ALA A 44 1.30 2.31 -2.45
CA ALA A 44 2.17 2.74 -3.55
C ALA A 44 1.51 3.91 -4.31
N ILE A 45 2.29 4.92 -4.66
CA ILE A 45 1.79 6.14 -5.32
C ILE A 45 2.33 6.33 -6.74
N ASP A 46 3.30 5.52 -7.15
CA ASP A 46 3.80 5.42 -8.52
C ASP A 46 4.40 4.03 -8.79
N ASP A 47 4.89 3.82 -10.02
CA ASP A 47 5.55 2.59 -10.46
C ASP A 47 7.05 2.53 -10.12
N ALA A 48 7.63 3.65 -9.67
CA ALA A 48 9.03 3.70 -9.21
C ALA A 48 9.20 3.05 -7.83
N GLY A 49 8.10 2.91 -7.08
CA GLY A 49 8.04 2.34 -5.74
C GLY A 49 7.89 3.39 -4.64
N SER A 50 7.58 4.64 -5.00
CA SER A 50 7.20 5.66 -4.04
C SER A 50 5.94 5.23 -3.30
N PHE A 51 5.83 5.65 -2.05
CA PHE A 51 4.72 5.21 -1.22
C PHE A 51 4.30 6.26 -0.20
N ARG A 52 3.09 6.05 0.31
CA ARG A 52 2.54 6.75 1.47
C ARG A 52 2.17 5.76 2.56
N ILE A 53 2.51 6.08 3.79
CA ILE A 53 1.99 5.41 4.99
C ILE A 53 1.14 6.39 5.80
N SER A 54 0.02 5.89 6.31
CA SER A 54 -0.92 6.68 7.12
C SER A 54 -1.58 5.81 8.18
N ALA A 55 -1.89 6.38 9.33
CA ALA A 55 -2.65 5.72 10.38
C ALA A 55 -3.42 6.77 11.20
N PRO A 56 -4.62 6.44 11.72
CA PRO A 56 -5.34 7.35 12.61
C PRO A 56 -4.49 7.71 13.83
N GLY A 57 -4.33 9.01 14.09
CA GLY A 57 -3.50 9.52 15.20
C GLY A 57 -2.01 9.66 14.89
N TYR A 58 -1.56 9.30 13.68
CA TYR A 58 -0.17 9.42 13.25
C TYR A 58 -0.03 10.42 12.09
N PRO A 59 1.15 11.05 11.92
CA PRO A 59 1.44 11.80 10.72
C PRO A 59 1.38 10.90 9.48
N THR A 60 1.07 11.49 8.32
CA THR A 60 1.15 10.77 7.05
C THR A 60 2.53 10.99 6.47
N TYR A 61 3.30 9.92 6.31
CA TYR A 61 4.63 9.98 5.70
C TYR A 61 4.52 9.61 4.22
N VAL A 62 5.16 10.38 3.37
CA VAL A 62 5.31 10.09 1.94
C VAL A 62 6.78 10.01 1.63
N LEU A 63 7.16 8.98 0.88
CA LEU A 63 8.51 8.80 0.37
C LEU A 63 8.45 8.68 -1.14
N GLU A 64 9.14 9.60 -1.83
CA GLU A 64 9.19 9.70 -3.28
C GLU A 64 10.57 9.25 -3.77
N ILE A 65 10.60 8.23 -4.61
CA ILE A 65 11.82 7.66 -5.15
C ILE A 65 12.34 8.56 -6.27
N ASP A 66 13.56 9.05 -6.06
CA ASP A 66 14.27 9.93 -6.99
C ASP A 66 15.10 9.10 -8.00
N GLY A 67 15.57 7.93 -7.57
CA GLY A 67 16.31 7.00 -8.42
C GLY A 67 16.61 5.68 -7.71
N PRO A 68 17.29 4.72 -8.37
CA PRO A 68 17.58 3.42 -7.80
C PRO A 68 18.28 3.51 -6.44
N GLY A 69 17.55 3.16 -5.37
CA GLY A 69 18.05 3.16 -4.00
C GLY A 69 18.04 4.50 -3.28
N PHE A 70 17.50 5.57 -3.89
CA PHE A 70 17.48 6.91 -3.32
C PHE A 70 16.07 7.53 -3.35
N ALA A 71 15.71 8.25 -2.30
CA ALA A 71 14.40 8.87 -2.15
C ALA A 71 14.44 10.14 -1.31
N TYR A 72 13.39 10.96 -1.41
CA TYR A 72 13.14 12.09 -0.51
C TYR A 72 11.79 11.92 0.16
N GLY A 73 11.67 12.40 1.39
CA GLY A 73 10.46 12.22 2.20
C GLY A 73 9.84 13.54 2.61
N TYR A 74 8.54 13.51 2.89
CA TYR A 74 7.85 14.58 3.60
C TYR A 74 6.75 14.01 4.48
N VAL A 75 6.39 14.80 5.50
CA VAL A 75 5.26 14.53 6.37
C VAL A 75 4.11 15.45 5.99
N ASN A 76 2.94 14.86 5.74
CA ASN A 76 1.69 15.59 5.60
C ASN A 76 0.98 15.67 6.96
N LEU A 77 0.81 16.90 7.44
CA LEU A 77 0.14 17.24 8.71
C LEU A 77 -1.28 17.77 8.46
N GLY A 78 -1.98 17.17 7.50
CA GLY A 78 -3.34 17.54 7.07
C GLY A 78 -3.38 18.70 6.07
N ARG A 79 -2.88 19.89 6.46
CA ARG A 79 -2.92 21.10 5.61
C ARG A 79 -1.58 21.49 4.98
N ARG A 80 -0.49 20.87 5.45
CA ARG A 80 0.87 21.24 5.06
C ARG A 80 1.71 19.99 4.86
N ASN A 81 2.50 20.01 3.79
CA ASN A 81 3.62 19.10 3.61
C ASN A 81 4.88 19.74 4.20
N VAL A 82 5.59 19.01 5.04
CA VAL A 82 6.86 19.41 5.63
C VAL A 82 7.93 18.45 5.14
N PRO A 83 8.94 18.90 4.38
CA PRO A 83 9.99 18.03 3.89
C PRO A 83 10.78 17.45 5.06
N LEU A 84 11.06 16.15 4.99
CA LEU A 84 12.01 15.51 5.90
C LEU A 84 13.43 15.91 5.46
N PRO A 85 14.35 16.17 6.41
CA PRO A 85 15.67 16.65 6.05
C PRO A 85 16.48 15.55 5.34
N GLY A 86 17.11 15.88 4.22
CA GLY A 86 18.09 15.01 3.58
C GLY A 86 17.51 13.86 2.73
N GLN A 87 18.42 13.10 2.13
CA GLN A 87 18.08 11.99 1.24
C GLN A 87 17.97 10.68 2.03
N PHE A 88 16.96 9.89 1.70
CA PHE A 88 16.81 8.52 2.16
C PHE A 88 17.49 7.55 1.19
N VAL A 89 18.08 6.50 1.76
CA VAL A 89 18.73 5.41 1.03
C VAL A 89 18.03 4.10 1.38
N ARG A 90 17.76 3.27 0.38
CA ARG A 90 17.16 1.94 0.58
C ARG A 90 18.11 1.11 1.45
N SER A 91 17.59 0.54 2.53
CA SER A 91 18.37 -0.34 3.40
C SER A 91 18.78 -1.62 2.66
N ARG A 92 20.03 -2.04 2.84
CA ARG A 92 20.55 -3.31 2.29
C ARG A 92 20.20 -4.52 3.16
N ASP A 93 20.08 -4.29 4.46
CA ASP A 93 19.85 -5.35 5.46
C ASP A 93 18.35 -5.63 5.66
N ASP A 94 17.50 -4.65 5.34
CA ASP A 94 16.04 -4.76 5.49
C ASP A 94 15.32 -4.08 4.33
N GLY A 95 14.81 -4.88 3.39
CA GLY A 95 14.09 -4.39 2.23
C GLY A 95 12.83 -3.58 2.56
N ALA A 96 12.27 -3.69 3.76
CA ALA A 96 11.11 -2.90 4.16
C ALA A 96 11.47 -1.44 4.49
N CYS A 97 12.76 -1.13 4.68
CA CYS A 97 13.21 0.13 5.29
C CYS A 97 13.98 1.05 4.33
N TRP A 98 13.79 2.34 4.57
CA TRP A 98 14.57 3.44 4.03
C TRP A 98 15.20 4.21 5.17
N ASN A 99 16.50 4.45 5.06
CA ASN A 99 17.31 5.09 6.11
C ASN A 99 17.80 6.44 5.61
N ASN A 100 17.74 7.45 6.45
CA ASN A 100 18.36 8.73 6.22
C ASN A 100 19.68 8.81 7.01
N PRO A 101 20.84 8.65 6.38
CA PRO A 101 22.13 8.59 7.09
C PRO A 101 22.53 9.93 7.72
N GLN A 102 21.93 11.04 7.28
CA GLN A 102 22.24 12.38 7.79
C GLN A 102 21.54 12.65 9.13
N THR A 103 20.36 12.08 9.34
CA THR A 103 19.52 12.32 10.52
C THR A 103 19.31 11.08 11.39
N ASN A 104 19.73 9.90 10.93
CA ASN A 104 19.39 8.60 11.51
C ASN A 104 17.87 8.31 11.54
N THR A 105 17.09 9.03 10.72
CA THR A 105 15.66 8.76 10.54
C THR A 105 15.47 7.47 9.73
N LYS A 106 14.54 6.64 10.14
CA LYS A 106 14.17 5.39 9.47
C LYS A 106 12.67 5.37 9.19
N LEU A 107 12.30 4.88 8.01
CA LEU A 107 10.92 4.69 7.58
C LEU A 107 10.78 3.29 6.99
N CYS A 108 9.91 2.45 7.56
CA CYS A 108 9.69 1.08 7.10
C CYS A 108 8.21 0.74 6.93
N ALA A 109 7.90 -0.15 5.98
CA ALA A 109 6.55 -0.69 5.78
C ALA A 109 6.59 -2.12 5.19
N TRP A 110 5.77 -3.04 5.74
CA TRP A 110 5.66 -4.44 5.29
C TRP A 110 4.30 -5.08 5.59
#